data_AF-A0A955C408-F1
#
_entry.id   AF-A0A955C408-F1
#
_cell.length_a   1.000
_cell.length_b   1.000
_cell.length_c   1.000
_cell.angle_alpha   90.00
_cell.angle_beta   90.00
_cell.angle_gamma   90.00
#
_symmetry.space_group_name_H-M   'P 1'
#
loop_
_entity.id
_entity.type
_entity.pdbx_description
1 polymer ?
#
loop_
_entity_poly.entity_id
_entity_poly.type
_entity_poly.pdbx_seq_one_letter_code
_entity_poly.pdbx_strand_id
1 'polypeptide(L)'
;AEDRWQVRNVANAPRHADALREHRERLDKWIAATGDLGTESAEVYAQEMKDELGFINPKSARYETFRQNVETYKQWAAQGK
;
A
#
# COMPACT_ATOMS: atom_id res chain seq x y z
N ALA A 1 5.25 13.19 23.28
CA ALA A 1 6.29 12.52 22.46
C ALA A 1 6.14 11.00 22.57
N GLU A 2 4.95 10.44 22.32
CA GLU A 2 4.62 9.08 22.81
C GLU A 2 4.83 7.92 21.82
N ASP A 3 5.14 8.17 20.54
CA ASP A 3 5.51 7.10 19.60
C ASP A 3 6.43 7.63 18.49
N ARG A 4 7.63 8.06 18.86
CA ARG A 4 8.62 8.63 17.92
C ARG A 4 8.96 7.70 16.77
N TRP A 5 8.93 6.39 17.02
CA TRP A 5 9.31 5.36 16.06
C TRP A 5 8.11 4.73 15.35
N GLN A 6 6.90 5.23 15.60
CA GLN A 6 5.66 4.80 14.93
C GLN A 6 5.42 3.29 14.97
N VAL A 7 5.82 2.64 16.07
CA VAL A 7 5.71 1.18 16.19
C VAL A 7 4.31 0.73 16.61
N ARG A 8 3.42 1.65 16.98
CA ARG A 8 2.04 1.36 17.37
C ARG A 8 1.07 1.95 16.36
N ASN A 9 0.41 1.09 15.58
CA ASN A 9 -0.68 1.52 14.72
C ASN A 9 -1.93 1.84 15.56
N VAL A 10 -2.35 3.11 15.54
CA VAL A 10 -3.52 3.59 16.29
C VAL A 10 -4.70 3.98 15.40
N ALA A 11 -4.66 3.67 14.10
CA ALA A 11 -5.69 4.08 13.13
C ALA A 11 -7.09 3.60 13.53
N ASN A 12 -7.21 2.41 14.12
CA ASN A 12 -8.51 1.85 14.52
C ASN A 12 -8.91 2.17 15.97
N ALA A 13 -8.12 2.95 16.70
CA ALA A 13 -8.44 3.30 18.08
C ALA A 13 -9.56 4.36 18.10
N PRO A 14 -10.70 4.12 18.78
CA PRO A 14 -11.85 5.05 18.76
C PRO A 14 -11.49 6.48 19.20
N ARG A 15 -10.54 6.61 20.14
CA ARG A 15 -10.04 7.91 20.64
C ARG A 15 -9.36 8.77 19.56
N HIS A 16 -8.98 8.20 18.42
CA HIS A 16 -8.32 8.90 17.31
C HIS A 16 -9.19 8.96 16.05
N ALA A 17 -10.48 8.62 16.13
CA ALA A 17 -11.37 8.55 14.97
C ALA A 17 -11.51 9.91 14.25
N ASP A 18 -11.61 11.02 14.99
CA ASP A 18 -11.69 12.35 14.40
C ASP A 18 -10.41 12.75 13.67
N ALA A 19 -9.24 12.45 14.24
CA ALA A 19 -7.95 12.69 13.59
C ALA A 19 -7.80 11.86 12.31
N LEU A 20 -8.23 10.60 12.33
CA LEU A 20 -8.24 9.76 11.13
C LEU A 20 -9.14 10.35 10.04
N ARG A 21 -10.35 10.82 10.40
CA ARG A 21 -11.26 11.46 9.45
C ARG A 21 -10.65 12.72 8.85
N GLU A 22 -10.08 13.60 9.68
CA GLU A 22 -9.44 14.83 9.19
C GLU A 22 -8.27 14.54 8.25
N HIS A 23 -7.42 13.56 8.58
CA HIS A 23 -6.29 13.18 7.74
C HIS A 23 -6.73 12.62 6.39
N ARG A 24 -7.79 11.80 6.36
CA ARG A 24 -8.39 11.29 5.12
C ARG A 24 -8.95 12.42 4.26
N GLU A 25 -9.74 13.32 4.85
CA GLU A 25 -10.30 14.46 4.12
C GLU A 25 -9.21 15.37 3.53
N ARG A 26 -8.10 15.57 4.26
CA ARG A 26 -6.95 16.33 3.76
C ARG A 26 -6.25 15.63 2.61
N LEU A 27 -6.10 14.31 2.69
CA LEU A 27 -5.51 13.51 1.61
C LEU A 27 -6.39 13.57 0.36
N ASP A 28 -7.70 13.36 0.49
CA ASP A 28 -8.65 13.40 -0.63
C ASP A 28 -8.62 14.75 -1.36
N LYS A 29 -8.58 15.85 -0.60
CA LYS A 29 -8.44 17.20 -1.17
C LYS A 29 -7.14 17.38 -1.92
N TRP A 30 -6.03 16.85 -1.38
CA TRP A 30 -4.72 16.94 -2.01
C TRP A 30 -4.68 16.14 -3.32
N ILE A 31 -5.16 14.90 -3.31
CA ILE A 31 -5.28 14.02 -4.48
C ILE A 31 -6.04 14.73 -5.60
N ALA A 32 -7.23 15.27 -5.28
CA ALA A 32 -8.04 16.00 -6.25
C ALA A 32 -7.35 17.27 -6.78
N ALA A 33 -6.61 17.99 -5.92
CA ALA A 33 -5.94 19.23 -6.29
C ALA A 33 -4.69 19.01 -7.15
N THR A 34 -3.95 17.93 -6.93
CA THR A 34 -2.72 17.62 -7.68
C THR A 34 -2.96 16.76 -8.91
N GLY A 35 -4.14 16.15 -9.03
CA GLY A 35 -4.38 15.12 -10.04
C GLY A 35 -3.53 13.87 -9.78
N ASP A 36 -3.08 13.66 -8.54
CA ASP A 36 -2.52 12.38 -8.14
C ASP A 36 -3.63 11.34 -8.33
N LEU A 37 -3.37 10.30 -9.13
CA LEU A 37 -4.36 9.26 -9.41
C LEU A 37 -4.60 8.36 -8.20
N GLY A 38 -3.91 8.63 -7.09
CA GLY A 38 -3.95 7.80 -5.90
C GLY A 38 -3.19 6.52 -6.14
N THR A 39 -3.61 5.47 -5.44
CA THR A 39 -2.99 4.15 -5.60
C THR A 39 -3.28 3.60 -6.99
N GLU A 40 -2.26 3.01 -7.60
CA GLU A 40 -2.41 2.20 -8.80
C GLU A 40 -3.58 1.22 -8.66
N SER A 41 -4.40 1.08 -9.71
CA SER A 41 -5.50 0.10 -9.70
C SER A 41 -4.95 -1.32 -9.55
N ALA A 42 -5.75 -2.22 -8.94
CA ALA A 42 -5.35 -3.61 -8.77
C ALA A 42 -5.02 -4.31 -10.10
N GLU A 43 -5.68 -3.92 -11.19
CA GLU A 43 -5.44 -4.43 -12.53
C GLU A 43 -4.08 -4.01 -13.09
N VAL A 44 -3.73 -2.72 -12.97
CA VAL A 44 -2.42 -2.21 -13.41
C VAL A 44 -1.32 -2.85 -12.57
N TYR A 45 -1.49 -2.94 -11.25
CA TYR A 45 -0.53 -3.60 -10.36
C TYR A 45 -0.32 -5.06 -10.76
N ALA A 46 -1.41 -5.80 -11.01
CA ALA A 46 -1.33 -7.19 -11.42
C ALA A 46 -0.60 -7.36 -12.77
N GLN A 47 -0.81 -6.43 -13.71
CA GLN A 47 -0.14 -6.42 -15.00
C GLN A 47 1.37 -6.14 -14.83
N GLU A 48 1.75 -5.10 -14.09
CA GLU A 48 3.17 -4.76 -13.85
C GLU A 48 3.91 -5.88 -13.11
N MET A 49 3.29 -6.48 -12.09
CA MET A 49 3.91 -7.60 -11.36
C MET A 49 4.10 -8.83 -12.25
N LYS A 50 3.18 -9.09 -13.19
CA LYS A 50 3.30 -10.16 -14.17
C LYS A 50 4.44 -9.89 -15.15
N ASP A 51 4.58 -8.65 -15.61
CA ASP A 51 5.65 -8.27 -16.54
C ASP A 51 7.03 -8.37 -15.87
N GLU A 52 7.15 -7.90 -14.63
CA GLU A 52 8.40 -8.03 -13.86
C GLU A 52 8.76 -9.50 -13.59
N LEU A 53 7.78 -10.34 -13.19
CA LEU A 53 8.02 -11.78 -13.05
C LEU A 53 8.41 -12.45 -14.39
N GLY A 54 7.90 -11.95 -15.51
CA GLY A 54 8.30 -12.41 -16.85
C GLY A 54 9.73 -11.99 -17.24
N PHE A 55 10.22 -10.87 -16.71
CA PHE A 55 11.57 -10.35 -16.94
C PHE A 55 12.63 -11.01 -16.03
N ILE A 56 12.28 -11.27 -14.77
CA ILE A 56 13.23 -11.86 -13.81
C ILE A 56 13.52 -13.33 -14.18
N ASN A 57 14.80 -13.73 -14.14
CA ASN A 57 15.18 -15.13 -14.31
C ASN A 57 14.45 -16.04 -13.28
N PRO A 58 13.60 -16.99 -13.73
CA PRO A 58 12.79 -17.82 -12.85
C PRO A 58 13.57 -18.73 -11.89
N LYS A 59 14.86 -18.98 -12.17
CA LYS A 59 15.73 -19.81 -11.32
C LYS A 59 16.48 -19.01 -10.26
N SER A 60 16.30 -17.69 -10.23
CA SER A 60 17.02 -16.82 -9.29
C SER A 60 16.31 -16.71 -7.95
N ALA A 61 17.07 -16.51 -6.88
CA ALA A 61 16.50 -16.19 -5.56
C ALA A 61 15.64 -14.91 -5.61
N ARG A 62 16.02 -13.94 -6.45
CA ARG A 62 15.26 -12.70 -6.68
C ARG A 62 13.83 -12.99 -7.15
N TYR A 63 13.65 -13.94 -8.07
CA TYR A 63 12.32 -14.30 -8.58
C TYR A 63 11.42 -14.77 -7.44
N GLU A 64 11.92 -15.70 -6.62
CA GLU A 64 11.12 -16.28 -5.55
C GLU A 64 10.79 -15.23 -4.47
N THR A 65 11.76 -14.40 -4.06
CA THR A 65 11.51 -13.29 -3.14
C THR A 65 10.49 -12.31 -3.70
N PHE A 66 10.62 -11.92 -4.97
CA PHE A 66 9.71 -10.97 -5.60
C PHE A 66 8.29 -11.54 -5.66
N ARG A 67 8.14 -12.79 -6.11
CA ARG A 67 6.86 -13.51 -6.16
C ARG A 67 6.17 -13.54 -4.79
N GLN A 68 6.90 -13.84 -3.71
CA GLN A 68 6.35 -13.86 -2.36
C GLN A 68 5.91 -12.47 -1.87
N ASN A 69 6.67 -11.43 -2.22
CA ASN A 69 6.31 -10.04 -1.90
C ASN A 69 5.02 -9.60 -2.60
N VAL A 70 4.87 -9.95 -3.89
CA VAL A 70 3.64 -9.67 -4.65
C VAL A 70 2.41 -10.28 -3.97
N GLU A 71 2.51 -11.54 -3.54
CA GLU A 71 1.40 -12.20 -2.85
C GLU A 71 1.11 -11.59 -1.47
N THR A 72 2.15 -11.18 -0.75
CA THR A 72 1.98 -10.46 0.52
C THR A 72 1.26 -9.13 0.33
N TYR A 73 1.65 -8.37 -0.69
CA TYR A 73 1.04 -7.07 -1.00
C TYR A 73 -0.44 -7.22 -1.36
N LYS A 74 -0.80 -8.20 -2.20
CA LYS A 74 -2.21 -8.52 -2.52
C LYS A 74 -3.03 -8.83 -1.26
N GLN A 75 -2.46 -9.56 -0.30
CA GLN A 75 -3.14 -9.86 0.96
C GLN A 75 -3.35 -8.62 1.81
N TRP A 76 -2.39 -7.69 1.88
CA TRP A 76 -2.54 -6.43 2.60
C TRP A 76 -3.58 -5.53 1.95
N ALA A 77 -3.56 -5.40 0.62
CA ALA A 77 -4.56 -4.65 -0.11
C ALA A 77 -5.98 -5.19 0.15
N ALA A 78 -6.17 -6.52 0.15
CA ALA A 78 -7.45 -7.15 0.49
C ALA A 78 -7.90 -6.91 1.95
N GLN A 79 -6.96 -6.63 2.86
CA GLN A 79 -7.23 -6.25 4.25
C GLN A 79 -7.48 -4.74 4.42
N GLY A 80 -7.42 -3.96 3.34
CA GLY A 80 -7.52 -2.50 3.36
C GLY A 80 -6.31 -1.82 4.01
N LYS A 81 -5.13 -2.44 3.89
CA LYS A 81 -3.83 -1.90 4.34
C LYS A 81 -3.05 -1.29 3.20
#